data_AF-A0A1W9RBL3-F1
#
_entry.id   AF-A0A1W9RBL3-F1
#
_cell.length_a   1.000
_cell.length_b   1.000
_cell.length_c   1.000
_cell.angle_alpha   90.00
_cell.angle_beta   90.00
_cell.angle_gamma   90.00
#
_symmetry.space_group_name_H-M   'P 1'
#
loop_
_entity.id
_entity.type
_entity.pdbx_description
1 polymer ?
#
loop_
_entity_poly.entity_id
_entity_poly.type
_entity_poly.pdbx_seq_one_letter_code
_entity_poly.pdbx_strand_id
1 'polypeptide(L)'
;MQHFNTLNDLILFAYSESNMPNADAYHSMIGANGNLSREYNSILRLKSYFKKLKVGPSEFVINNILNYSKALSVTRLRNAGNISLLMN
;
A
#
# COMPACT_ATOMS: atom_id res chain seq x y z
N MET A 1 -6.18 -0.46 -16.22
CA MET A 1 -5.75 -1.20 -15.01
C MET A 1 -4.42 -0.62 -14.57
N GLN A 2 -4.23 -0.33 -13.29
CA GLN A 2 -2.97 0.21 -12.78
C GLN A 2 -1.92 -0.92 -12.80
N HIS A 3 -0.77 -0.69 -13.43
CA HIS A 3 0.32 -1.66 -13.45
C HIS A 3 1.09 -1.60 -12.12
N PHE A 4 1.43 -2.75 -11.54
CA PHE A 4 2.46 -2.81 -10.49
C PHE A 4 3.81 -2.49 -11.14
N ASN A 5 4.26 -1.25 -11.00
CA ASN A 5 5.51 -0.81 -11.61
C ASN A 5 6.65 -0.75 -10.59
N THR A 6 6.33 -0.70 -9.29
CA THR A 6 7.33 -0.52 -8.24
C THR A 6 7.05 -1.39 -7.00
N LEU A 7 8.11 -1.66 -6.23
CA LEU A 7 8.03 -2.29 -4.92
C LEU A 7 7.05 -1.54 -3.99
N ASN A 8 6.97 -0.21 -4.10
CA ASN A 8 6.08 0.63 -3.30
C ASN A 8 4.60 0.30 -3.58
N ASP A 9 4.26 -0.01 -4.84
CA ASP A 9 2.90 -0.39 -5.21
C ASP A 9 2.52 -1.74 -4.57
N LEU A 10 3.43 -2.71 -4.55
CA LEU A 10 3.23 -4.00 -3.88
C LEU A 10 3.07 -3.84 -2.36
N ILE A 11 3.85 -2.95 -1.74
CA ILE A 11 3.71 -2.63 -0.31
C ILE A 11 2.35 -1.99 -0.04
N LEU A 12 1.98 -0.98 -0.84
CA LEU A 12 0.69 -0.30 -0.69
C LEU A 12 -0.48 -1.28 -0.84
N PHE A 13 -0.39 -2.20 -1.80
CA PHE A 13 -1.36 -3.26 -1.99
C PHE A 13 -1.43 -4.18 -0.76
N ALA A 14 -0.29 -4.71 -0.30
CA ALA A 14 -0.24 -5.61 0.86
C ALA A 14 -0.87 -5.04 2.14
N TYR A 15 -0.89 -3.72 2.31
CA TYR A 15 -1.50 -3.07 3.47
C TYR A 15 -2.92 -2.55 3.23
N SER A 16 -3.38 -2.43 1.97
CA SER A 16 -4.73 -1.93 1.66
C SER A 16 -5.64 -2.92 0.94
N GLU A 17 -5.17 -4.16 0.77
CA GLU A 17 -5.86 -5.26 0.09
C GLU A 17 -7.32 -5.43 0.53
N SER A 18 -7.61 -5.44 1.83
CA SER A 18 -8.96 -5.62 2.38
C SER A 18 -9.95 -4.53 1.98
N ASN A 19 -9.44 -3.37 1.57
CA ASN A 19 -10.22 -2.18 1.23
C ASN A 19 -10.22 -1.91 -0.29
N MET A 20 -9.67 -2.83 -1.10
CA MET A 20 -9.57 -2.66 -2.54
C MET A 20 -10.62 -3.49 -3.29
N PRO A 21 -11.54 -2.85 -4.04
CA PRO A 21 -12.58 -3.56 -4.80
C PRO A 21 -12.05 -4.54 -5.86
N ASN A 22 -10.82 -4.34 -6.33
CA ASN A 22 -10.20 -5.12 -7.41
C ASN A 22 -9.04 -6.00 -6.90
N ALA A 23 -9.03 -6.37 -5.62
CA ALA A 23 -7.93 -7.13 -5.02
C ALA A 23 -7.64 -8.44 -5.76
N ASP A 24 -8.67 -9.17 -6.19
CA ASP A 24 -8.52 -10.44 -6.91
C ASP A 24 -7.81 -10.30 -8.27
N ALA A 25 -8.06 -9.20 -8.97
CA ALA A 25 -7.40 -8.89 -10.23
C ALA A 25 -5.90 -8.62 -9.99
N TYR A 26 -5.55 -7.91 -8.91
CA TYR A 26 -4.16 -7.68 -8.53
C TYR A 26 -3.46 -8.96 -8.09
N HIS A 27 -4.13 -9.85 -7.35
CA HIS A 27 -3.60 -11.18 -7.02
C HIS A 27 -3.30 -12.00 -8.27
N SER A 28 -4.21 -11.97 -9.25
CA SER A 28 -4.02 -12.67 -10.52
C SER A 28 -2.80 -12.13 -11.28
N MET A 29 -2.61 -10.80 -11.31
CA MET A 29 -1.43 -10.17 -11.91
C MET A 29 -0.13 -10.50 -11.19
N ILE A 30 -0.13 -10.48 -9.86
CA ILE A 30 1.04 -10.84 -9.03
C ILE A 30 1.39 -12.32 -9.23
N GLY A 31 0.38 -13.20 -9.25
CA GLY A 31 0.55 -14.64 -9.45
C GLY A 31 1.07 -15.00 -10.84
N ALA A 32 0.68 -14.25 -11.87
CA ALA A 32 1.15 -14.47 -13.24
C ALA A 32 2.64 -14.10 -13.46
N ASN A 33 3.25 -13.32 -12.55
CA ASN A 33 4.65 -12.92 -12.63
C ASN A 33 5.45 -13.47 -11.44
N GLY A 34 6.34 -14.42 -11.70
CA GLY A 34 7.13 -15.09 -10.66
C GLY A 34 8.05 -14.16 -9.84
N ASN A 35 8.49 -13.01 -10.39
CA ASN A 35 9.25 -12.03 -9.62
C ASN A 35 8.35 -11.25 -8.67
N LEU A 36 7.23 -10.71 -9.17
CA LEU A 36 6.26 -9.99 -8.34
C LEU A 36 5.71 -10.89 -7.23
N SER A 37 5.41 -12.15 -7.53
CA SER A 37 4.96 -13.13 -6.54
C SER A 37 5.98 -13.33 -5.42
N ARG A 38 7.28 -13.46 -5.74
CA ARG A 38 8.34 -13.61 -4.73
C ARG A 38 8.49 -12.37 -3.86
N GLU A 39 8.47 -11.19 -4.46
CA GLU A 39 8.55 -9.92 -3.73
C GLU A 39 7.34 -9.72 -2.82
N TYR A 40 6.14 -9.94 -3.34
CA TYR A 40 4.89 -9.82 -2.58
C TYR A 40 4.86 -10.78 -1.39
N ASN A 41 5.26 -12.04 -1.58
CA ASN A 41 5.38 -13.01 -0.48
C ASN A 41 6.39 -12.57 0.59
N SER A 42 7.48 -11.93 0.18
CA SER A 42 8.48 -11.40 1.12
C SER A 42 7.92 -10.23 1.95
N ILE A 43 7.13 -9.35 1.32
CA ILE A 43 6.41 -8.27 2.01
C ILE A 43 5.42 -8.84 3.02
N LEU A 44 4.63 -9.86 2.64
CA LEU A 44 3.67 -10.49 3.56
C LEU A 44 4.36 -11.13 4.78
N ARG A 45 5.53 -11.75 4.59
CA ARG A 45 6.33 -12.30 5.70
C ARG A 45 6.78 -11.20 6.65
N LEU A 46 7.30 -10.08 6.13
CA LEU A 46 7.70 -8.93 6.95
C LEU A 46 6.52 -8.31 7.69
N LYS A 47 5.38 -8.10 7.00
CA LYS A 47 4.15 -7.60 7.62
C LYS A 47 3.70 -8.48 8.79
N SER A 48 3.71 -9.81 8.60
CA SER A 48 3.39 -10.76 9.66
C SER A 48 4.39 -10.70 10.83
N TYR A 49 5.68 -10.58 10.53
CA TYR A 49 6.74 -10.46 11.53
C TYR A 49 6.56 -9.21 12.41
N PHE A 50 6.35 -8.04 11.81
CA PHE A 50 6.09 -6.80 12.56
C PHE A 50 4.81 -6.87 13.38
N LYS A 51 3.74 -7.48 12.84
CA LYS A 51 2.49 -7.71 13.58
C LYS A 51 2.71 -8.59 14.82
N LYS A 52 3.51 -9.65 14.71
CA LYS A 52 3.82 -10.56 15.83
C LYS A 52 4.63 -9.89 16.92
N LEU A 53 5.62 -9.09 16.53
CA LEU A 53 6.47 -8.38 17.49
C LEU A 53 5.72 -7.26 18.22
N LYS A 54 4.54 -6.83 17.74
CA LYS A 54 3.88 -5.58 18.17
C LYS A 54 4.81 -4.36 18.03
N VAL A 55 5.84 -4.47 17.19
CA VAL A 55 6.81 -3.41 16.90
C VAL A 55 6.36 -2.79 15.59
N GLY A 56 5.76 -1.61 15.69
CA GLY A 56 5.31 -0.84 14.54
C GLY A 56 4.04 -0.03 14.83
N PRO A 57 3.72 0.92 13.94
CA PRO A 57 2.47 1.68 14.01
C PRO A 57 1.26 0.74 13.93
N SER A 58 0.17 1.10 14.61
CA SER A 58 -1.07 0.34 14.54
C SER A 58 -1.61 0.29 13.11
N GLU A 59 -2.43 -0.72 12.81
CA GLU A 59 -3.07 -0.87 11.50
C GLU A 59 -3.87 0.39 11.11
N PHE A 60 -4.47 1.06 12.10
CA PHE A 60 -5.12 2.35 11.93
C PHE A 60 -4.16 3.45 11.44
N VAL A 61 -2.99 3.59 12.08
CA VAL A 61 -1.97 4.59 11.70
C VAL A 61 -1.44 4.31 10.29
N ILE A 62 -1.18 3.04 9.98
CA ILE A 62 -0.73 2.63 8.64
C ILE A 62 -1.79 2.99 7.59
N ASN A 63 -3.06 2.64 7.84
CA ASN A 63 -4.16 2.95 6.93
C ASN A 63 -4.31 4.46 6.70
N ASN A 64 -4.16 5.28 7.74
CA ASN A 64 -4.20 6.74 7.61
C ASN A 64 -3.06 7.27 6.74
N ILE A 65 -1.83 6.80 6.95
CA ILE A 65 -0.67 7.20 6.13
C ILE A 65 -0.93 6.83 4.66
N LEU A 66 -1.40 5.60 4.40
CA LEU A 66 -1.64 5.13 3.03
C LEU A 66 -2.79 5.88 2.35
N ASN A 67 -3.88 6.14 3.05
CA ASN A 67 -5.00 6.93 2.54
C ASN A 67 -4.57 8.37 2.22
N TYR A 68 -3.73 8.96 3.07
CA TYR A 68 -3.15 10.27 2.82
C TYR A 68 -2.20 10.27 1.60
N SER A 69 -1.31 9.28 1.48
CA SER A 69 -0.45 9.14 0.31
C SER A 69 -1.25 8.96 -0.98
N LYS A 70 -2.33 8.16 -0.94
CA LYS A 70 -3.28 8.02 -2.06
C LYS A 70 -3.93 9.37 -2.38
N ALA A 71 -4.44 10.08 -1.38
CA ALA A 71 -5.03 11.40 -1.58
C ALA A 71 -4.04 12.36 -2.24
N LEU A 72 -2.83 12.52 -1.70
CA LEU A 72 -1.77 13.34 -2.28
C LEU A 72 -1.42 12.97 -3.73
N SER A 73 -1.40 11.67 -4.05
CA SER A 73 -1.14 11.20 -5.42
C SER A 73 -2.23 11.64 -6.41
N VAL A 74 -3.49 11.72 -5.94
CA VAL A 74 -4.63 12.23 -6.72
C VAL A 74 -4.63 13.77 -6.76
N THR A 75 -4.28 14.46 -5.66
CA THR A 75 -4.25 15.94 -5.60
C THR A 75 -3.15 16.56 -6.47
N ARG A 76 -2.04 15.85 -6.71
CA ARG A 76 -0.99 16.29 -7.65
C ARG A 76 -1.51 16.48 -9.09
N LEU A 77 -2.62 15.86 -9.47
CA LEU A 77 -3.27 16.09 -10.76
C LEU A 77 -4.14 17.36 -10.81
N ARG A 78 -4.43 18.01 -9.67
CA ARG A 78 -5.38 19.13 -9.67
C ARG A 78 -5.02 20.40 -8.89
N ASN A 79 -4.17 20.39 -7.86
CA ASN A 79 -3.65 21.62 -7.22
C ASN A 79 -2.61 21.24 -6.14
N ALA A 80 -1.33 21.49 -6.43
CA ALA A 80 -0.26 21.43 -5.43
C ALA A 80 -0.34 22.70 -4.56
N GLY A 81 -1.03 22.64 -3.43
CA GLY A 81 -1.20 23.80 -2.55
C GLY A 81 -1.61 23.44 -1.13
N ASN A 82 -0.71 23.74 -0.19
CA ASN A 82 -0.83 23.74 1.27
C ASN A 82 -0.79 22.41 2.05
N ILE A 83 0.40 22.14 2.59
CA ILE A 83 0.77 21.09 3.56
C ILE A 83 0.45 21.56 5.00
N SER A 84 -0.59 22.37 5.21
CA SER A 84 -0.92 22.93 6.53
C SER A 84 -1.85 22.05 7.38
N LEU A 85 -2.32 20.91 6.86
CA LEU A 85 -3.27 20.02 7.54
C LEU A 85 -2.64 18.95 8.46
N LEU A 86 -1.33 19.04 8.73
CA LEU A 86 -0.61 18.07 9.57
C LEU A 86 -0.31 18.55 11.00
N MET A 87 -0.87 19.69 11.42
CA MET A 87 -0.80 20.13 12.82
C MET A 87 -2.18 20.52 13.33
N ASN A 88 -2.95 19.52 13.76
CA ASN A 88 -3.87 19.58 14.89
C ASN A 88 -4.18 18.16 15.37
#